data_AF-A0A9E4ALD7-F1
#
_entry.id   AF-A0A9E4ALD7-F1
#
_cell.length_a   1.000
_cell.length_b   1.000
_cell.length_c   1.000
_cell.angle_alpha   90.00
_cell.angle_beta   90.00
_cell.angle_gamma   90.00
#
_symmetry.space_group_name_H-M   'P 1'
#
loop_
_entity.id
_entity.type
_entity.pdbx_description
1 polymer ?
#
loop_
_entity_poly.entity_id
_entity_poly.type
_entity_poly.pdbx_seq_one_letter_code
_entity_poly.pdbx_strand_id
1 'polypeptide(L)'
;MPNIKSATKRMHLSRAARGRNRVLRSQIRTAVRRIGEAESKAEAERLRRAAVALIDRAATRRILHPNRAARMKSRADRTIQRLA
;
A
#
# COMPACT_ATOMS: atom_id res chain seq x y z
N MET A 1 16.70 12.67 -23.34
CA MET A 1 15.91 11.73 -24.16
C MET A 1 16.65 10.40 -24.23
N PRO A 2 15.96 9.26 -24.39
CA PRO A 2 16.63 7.98 -24.60
C PRO A 2 17.29 7.96 -25.99
N ASN A 3 18.58 7.63 -26.06
CA ASN A 3 19.35 7.63 -27.30
C ASN A 3 19.23 6.32 -28.09
N ILE A 4 18.70 5.27 -27.45
CA ILE A 4 18.58 3.91 -28.01
C ILE A 4 17.11 3.50 -28.04
N LYS A 5 16.66 2.82 -29.10
CA LYS A 5 15.26 2.35 -29.26
C LYS A 5 14.76 1.53 -28.07
N SER A 6 15.61 0.65 -27.53
CA SER A 6 15.31 -0.15 -26.33
C SER A 6 15.08 0.72 -25.09
N ALA A 7 15.84 1.79 -24.93
CA ALA A 7 15.70 2.74 -23.83
C ALA A 7 14.39 3.53 -23.93
N THR A 8 13.97 3.93 -25.13
CA THR A 8 12.66 4.55 -25.37
C THR A 8 11.52 3.62 -24.95
N LYS A 9 11.58 2.35 -25.37
CA LYS A 9 10.60 1.34 -24.94
C LYS A 9 10.57 1.18 -23.42
N ARG A 10 11.73 1.09 -22.76
CA ARG A 10 11.83 0.99 -21.30
C ARG A 10 11.23 2.22 -20.60
N MET A 11 11.46 3.43 -21.13
CA MET A 11 10.88 4.66 -20.61
C MET A 11 9.35 4.61 -20.61
N HIS A 12 8.72 4.25 -21.72
CA HIS A 12 7.25 4.15 -21.82
C HIS A 12 6.67 3.11 -20.85
N LEU A 13 7.28 1.91 -20.81
CA LEU A 13 6.86 0.84 -19.90
C LEU A 13 6.98 1.25 -18.43
N SER A 14 8.08 1.91 -18.06
CA SER A 14 8.32 2.41 -16.71
C SER A 14 7.29 3.48 -16.33
N ARG A 15 6.95 4.40 -17.25
CA ARG A 15 5.93 5.43 -17.03
C ARG A 15 4.56 4.82 -16.74
N ALA A 16 4.14 3.84 -17.54
CA ALA A 16 2.87 3.14 -17.33
C ALA A 16 2.84 2.35 -16.00
N ALA A 17 3.91 1.63 -15.68
CA ALA A 17 4.03 0.90 -14.41
C ALA A 17 4.02 1.85 -13.20
N ARG A 18 4.73 2.99 -13.30
CA ARG A 18 4.75 4.03 -12.25
C ARG A 18 3.36 4.59 -11.99
N GLY A 19 2.56 4.85 -13.04
CA GLY A 19 1.17 5.31 -12.91
C GLY A 19 0.32 4.36 -12.06
N ARG A 20 0.29 3.07 -12.41
CA ARG A 20 -0.47 2.04 -11.68
C ARG A 20 0.01 1.89 -10.24
N ASN A 21 1.33 1.84 -10.03
CA ASN A 21 1.92 1.68 -8.70
C ASN A 21 1.68 2.89 -7.79
N ARG A 22 1.63 4.10 -8.36
CA ARG A 22 1.31 5.33 -7.61
C ARG A 22 -0.10 5.27 -7.04
N VAL A 23 -1.08 4.84 -7.83
CA VAL A 23 -2.48 4.71 -7.39
C VAL A 23 -2.59 3.70 -6.25
N LEU A 24 -2.05 2.49 -6.43
CA LEU A 24 -2.07 1.44 -5.40
C LEU A 24 -1.39 1.90 -4.10
N ARG A 25 -0.22 2.54 -4.19
CA ARG A 25 0.47 3.09 -3.00
C ARG A 25 -0.35 4.16 -2.32
N SER A 26 -1.09 4.98 -3.07
CA SER A 26 -1.96 6.00 -2.50
C SER A 26 -3.15 5.38 -1.77
N GLN A 27 -3.81 4.41 -2.39
CA GLN A 27 -4.92 3.67 -1.77
C GLN A 27 -4.52 3.02 -0.45
N ILE A 28 -3.34 2.37 -0.41
CA ILE A 28 -2.82 1.76 0.82
C ILE A 28 -2.56 2.81 1.90
N ARG A 29 -1.98 3.97 1.57
CA ARG A 29 -1.78 5.05 2.54
C ARG A 29 -3.12 5.57 3.09
N THR A 30 -4.11 5.76 2.23
CA THR A 30 -5.44 6.20 2.65
C THR A 30 -6.11 5.17 3.54
N ALA A 31 -6.02 3.88 3.20
CA ALA A 31 -6.58 2.80 4.02
C ALA A 31 -5.94 2.75 5.42
N VAL A 32 -4.62 2.91 5.52
CA VAL A 32 -3.93 2.96 6.82
C VAL A 32 -4.29 4.21 7.61
N ARG A 33 -4.44 5.37 6.94
CA ARG A 33 -4.85 6.61 7.61
C ARG A 33 -6.23 6.47 8.24
N ARG A 34 -7.20 5.90 7.52
CA ARG A 34 -8.56 5.65 8.01
C ARG A 34 -8.61 4.77 9.26
N ILE A 35 -7.68 3.81 9.41
CA ILE A 35 -7.59 2.99 10.63
C ILE A 35 -7.19 3.86 11.84
N GLY A 36 -6.34 4.87 11.65
CA GLY A 36 -5.95 5.79 12.72
C GLY A 36 -6.99 6.86 13.03
N GLU A 37 -7.92 7.13 12.10
CA GLU A 37 -9.03 8.07 12.27
C GLU A 37 -10.29 7.39 12.87
N ALA A 38 -10.27 6.06 13.04
CA ALA A 38 -11.42 5.32 13.55
C ALA A 38 -11.70 5.63 15.03
N GLU A 39 -12.96 5.91 15.36
CA GLU A 39 -13.40 6.29 16.71
C GLU A 39 -13.69 5.09 17.61
N SER A 40 -14.00 3.93 17.01
CA SER A 40 -14.27 2.70 17.74
C SER A 40 -13.34 1.56 17.31
N LYS A 41 -13.02 0.69 18.27
CA LYS A 41 -12.21 -0.51 18.02
C LYS A 41 -12.86 -1.43 16.97
N ALA A 42 -14.18 -1.59 17.02
CA ALA A 42 -14.92 -2.42 16.07
C ALA A 42 -14.81 -1.89 14.62
N GLU A 43 -14.89 -0.57 14.45
CA GLU A 43 -14.68 0.05 13.14
C GLU A 43 -13.24 -0.10 12.65
N ALA A 44 -12.27 0.12 13.53
CA ALA A 44 -10.86 0.02 13.21
C ALA A 44 -10.48 -1.41 12.76
N GLU A 45 -11.05 -2.44 13.40
CA GLU A 45 -10.88 -3.84 13.00
C GLU A 45 -11.47 -4.15 11.62
N ARG A 46 -12.66 -3.61 11.32
CA ARG A 46 -13.30 -3.75 9.99
C ARG A 46 -12.44 -3.10 8.90
N LEU A 47 -11.98 -1.87 9.13
CA LEU A 47 -11.11 -1.14 8.20
C LEU A 47 -9.77 -1.86 8.01
N ARG A 48 -9.22 -2.45 9.07
CA ARG A 48 -8.01 -3.25 9.02
C ARG A 48 -8.13 -4.44 8.08
N ARG A 49 -9.23 -5.20 8.11
CA ARG A 49 -9.41 -6.36 7.22
C ARG A 49 -9.28 -5.96 5.73
N ALA A 50 -9.91 -4.86 5.35
CA ALA A 50 -9.81 -4.31 4.00
C ALA A 50 -8.39 -3.84 3.66
N ALA A 51 -7.72 -3.15 4.59
CA ALA A 51 -6.35 -2.68 4.40
C ALA A 51 -5.33 -3.82 4.26
N VAL A 52 -5.44 -4.87 5.08
CA VAL A 52 -4.56 -6.05 5.02
C VAL A 52 -4.65 -6.72 3.65
N ALA A 53 -5.86 -6.92 3.13
CA ALA A 53 -6.05 -7.53 1.81
C ALA A 53 -5.39 -6.72 0.68
N LEU A 54 -5.36 -5.38 0.78
CA LEU A 54 -4.67 -4.51 -0.18
C LEU A 54 -3.15 -4.57 -0.02
N ILE A 55 -2.66 -4.54 1.22
CA ILE A 55 -1.23 -4.60 1.55
C ILE A 55 -0.62 -5.91 1.05
N ASP A 56 -1.28 -7.04 1.31
CA ASP A 56 -0.76 -8.36 0.94
C ASP A 56 -0.77 -8.55 -0.58
N ARG A 57 -1.83 -8.10 -1.28
CA ARG A 57 -1.84 -8.07 -2.76
C ARG A 57 -0.69 -7.24 -3.34
N ALA A 58 -0.37 -6.11 -2.73
CA ALA A 58 0.75 -5.28 -3.16
C ALA A 58 2.13 -5.87 -2.81
N ALA A 59 2.22 -6.69 -1.75
CA ALA A 59 3.43 -7.42 -1.39
C ALA A 59 3.71 -8.58 -2.37
N THR A 60 2.69 -9.37 -2.74
CA THR A 60 2.82 -10.47 -3.71
C THR A 60 3.28 -9.96 -5.07
N ARG A 61 2.77 -8.80 -5.52
CA ARG A 61 3.19 -8.15 -6.78
C ARG A 61 4.52 -7.40 -6.68
N ARG A 62 5.26 -7.52 -5.56
CA ARG A 62 6.54 -6.83 -5.29
C ARG A 62 6.49 -5.31 -5.43
N ILE A 63 5.30 -4.69 -5.32
CA ILE A 63 5.14 -3.23 -5.30
C ILE A 63 5.56 -2.66 -3.94
N LEU A 64 5.31 -3.45 -2.88
CA LEU A 64 5.80 -3.27 -1.52
C LEU A 64 6.72 -4.44 -1.16
N HIS A 65 7.79 -4.14 -0.43
CA HIS A 65 8.62 -5.20 0.14
C HIS A 65 7.82 -5.97 1.22
N PRO A 66 7.93 -7.30 1.32
CA PRO A 66 7.24 -8.09 2.34
C PRO A 66 7.47 -7.57 3.76
N ASN A 67 8.71 -7.21 4.10
CA ASN A 67 9.01 -6.61 5.42
C ASN A 67 8.31 -5.27 5.64
N ARG A 68 8.13 -4.46 4.59
CA ARG A 68 7.37 -3.21 4.70
C ARG A 68 5.89 -3.49 4.92
N ALA A 69 5.33 -4.46 4.20
CA ALA A 69 3.96 -4.91 4.40
C ALA A 69 3.73 -5.41 5.84
N ALA A 70 4.62 -6.28 6.35
CA ALA A 70 4.57 -6.77 7.73
C ALA A 70 4.63 -5.63 8.75
N ARG A 71 5.54 -4.65 8.57
CA ARG A 71 5.61 -3.46 9.44
C ARG A 71 4.32 -2.64 9.42
N MET A 72 3.68 -2.50 8.26
CA MET A 72 2.42 -1.75 8.16
C MET A 72 1.27 -2.45 8.88
N LYS A 73 1.18 -3.79 8.78
CA LYS A 73 0.21 -4.60 9.52
C LYS A 73 0.42 -4.48 11.03
N SER A 74 1.65 -4.69 11.49
CA SER A 74 2.00 -4.57 12.91
C SER A 74 1.72 -3.17 13.50
N ARG A 75 1.96 -2.10 12.73
CA ARG A 75 1.62 -0.75 13.18
C ARG A 75 0.11 -0.52 13.27
N ALA A 76 -0.67 -1.01 12.32
CA ALA A 76 -2.14 -0.93 12.38
C ALA A 76 -2.68 -1.67 13.60
N ASP A 77 -2.14 -2.86 13.90
CA ASP A 77 -2.48 -3.62 15.10
C ASP A 77 -2.21 -2.83 16.38
N ARG A 78 -1.03 -2.22 16.48
CA ARG A 78 -0.66 -1.40 17.64
C ARG A 78 -1.59 -0.18 17.82
N THR A 79 -2.00 0.46 16.72
CA THR A 79 -2.96 1.56 16.78
C THR A 79 -4.31 1.11 17.33
N ILE A 80 -4.83 -0.03 16.85
CA ILE A 80 -6.11 -0.59 17.32
C ILE A 80 -6.03 -0.99 18.80
N GLN A 81 -4.91 -1.55 19.23
CA GLN A 81 -4.69 -1.88 20.65
C GLN A 81 -4.65 -0.66 21.55
N ARG A 82 -4.20 0.50 21.05
CA ARG A 82 -4.16 1.76 21.81
C ARG A 82 -5.52 2.47 21.89
N LEU A 83 -6.44 2.18 20.96
CA LEU A 83 -7.83 2.65 21.00
C LEU A 83 -8.68 1.87 22.04
N ALA A 84 -8.06 0.99 22.84
CA ALA A 84 -8.69 0.23 23.91
C ALA A 84 -8.79 1.05 25.20
#